data_AF-A0A1V4STI8-F1
#
_entry.id   AF-A0A1V4STI8-F1
#
_cell.length_a   1.000
_cell.length_b   1.000
_cell.length_c   1.000
_cell.angle_alpha   90.00
_cell.angle_beta   90.00
_cell.angle_gamma   90.00
#
_symmetry.space_group_name_H-M   'P 1'
#
loop_
_entity.id
_entity.type
_entity.pdbx_description
1 polymer ?
#
loop_
_entity_poly.entity_id
_entity_poly.type
_entity_poly.pdbx_seq_one_letter_code
_entity_poly.pdbx_strand_id
1 'polypeptide(L)'
;MALFKIKDIENFKLKKNLCLIDGVCTEDSIYFTTDTKVIVIFFCNKINYLTTDKSYSKITYDSDEKCFYATALNSKNLIYKLDLSFNELECIDICNTAEGPKVIKSLSYDKYNKCLVLSDYDYMFKLYINNMTLITLCRNEKFNPYSIYSIENLILSLSRNKNYFTLNITEKYRSLPVCKLPKNFRYKAIICAYNKKTEICINILAIDCKNIEHLITISIKLKDKPDCDDNCNTDNSECKCLKNRNAINNAIESIALIETALSHILNAEGEKLQKGISCANYVYELIELNNSIEKTITKVTNLEIQLSDKLSSLKELVNNPCFDECNDKCDDEHHCETNNDNEI
;
A
#
# COMPACT_ATOMS: atom_id res chain seq x y z
N MET A 1 9.57 9.28 -14.06
CA MET A 1 9.07 7.91 -13.95
C MET A 1 10.17 7.10 -13.27
N ALA A 2 10.01 6.73 -11.99
CA ALA A 2 11.02 5.92 -11.31
C ALA A 2 10.97 4.51 -11.91
N LEU A 3 11.99 4.16 -12.70
CA LEU A 3 12.09 2.87 -13.36
C LEU A 3 12.71 1.87 -12.37
N PHE A 4 11.87 1.08 -11.71
CA PHE A 4 12.31 0.05 -10.76
C PHE A 4 12.90 -1.15 -11.51
N LYS A 5 14.18 -1.44 -11.26
CA LYS A 5 14.84 -2.64 -11.79
C LYS A 5 15.26 -3.54 -10.63
N ILE A 6 14.90 -4.82 -10.74
CA ILE A 6 15.45 -5.86 -9.87
C ILE A 6 16.95 -5.92 -10.12
N LYS A 7 17.72 -5.68 -9.06
CA LYS A 7 19.17 -5.65 -9.12
C LYS A 7 19.75 -7.02 -8.77
N ASP A 8 19.45 -7.48 -7.56
CA ASP A 8 20.03 -8.69 -6.98
C ASP A 8 18.93 -9.58 -6.40
N ILE A 9 19.16 -10.89 -6.45
CA ILE A 9 18.29 -11.93 -5.88
C ILE A 9 19.16 -12.88 -5.04
N GLU A 10 19.01 -12.81 -3.73
CA GLU A 10 19.62 -13.75 -2.80
C GLU A 10 18.59 -14.82 -2.41
N ASN A 11 19.01 -16.07 -2.30
CA ASN A 11 18.11 -17.18 -2.02
C ASN A 11 18.60 -18.02 -0.84
N PHE A 12 17.77 -18.12 0.20
CA PHE A 12 18.00 -18.97 1.36
C PHE A 12 16.99 -20.11 1.42
N LYS A 13 17.48 -21.34 1.42
CA LYS A 13 16.65 -22.55 1.48
C LYS A 13 16.21 -22.83 2.91
N LEU A 14 14.89 -22.91 3.13
CA LEU A 14 14.32 -23.30 4.40
C LEU A 14 14.31 -24.83 4.55
N LYS A 15 14.29 -25.32 5.81
CA LYS A 15 14.27 -26.78 6.07
C LYS A 15 13.02 -27.43 5.44
N LYS A 16 13.17 -28.69 5.01
CA LYS A 16 12.12 -29.46 4.33
C LYS A 16 10.93 -29.69 5.27
N ASN A 17 9.69 -29.56 4.75
CA ASN A 17 8.39 -29.89 5.38
C ASN A 17 7.78 -28.87 6.36
N LEU A 18 7.94 -27.55 6.18
CA LEU A 18 7.33 -26.56 7.08
C LEU A 18 5.93 -26.07 6.64
N CYS A 19 5.50 -26.32 5.39
CA CYS A 19 4.19 -25.94 4.86
C CYS A 19 3.79 -24.48 5.19
N LEU A 20 4.74 -23.55 5.00
CA LEU A 20 4.58 -22.15 5.35
C LEU A 20 3.55 -21.47 4.43
N ILE A 21 2.68 -20.65 4.98
CA ILE A 21 1.62 -19.94 4.24
C ILE A 21 2.00 -18.47 4.02
N ASP A 22 2.26 -17.78 5.12
CA ASP A 22 2.54 -16.35 5.20
C ASP A 22 3.62 -16.10 6.27
N GLY A 23 4.04 -14.85 6.46
CA GLY A 23 4.90 -14.50 7.57
C GLY A 23 5.18 -13.02 7.71
N VAL A 24 5.86 -12.66 8.79
CA VAL A 24 6.21 -11.28 9.12
C VAL A 24 7.56 -11.22 9.85
N CYS A 25 8.30 -10.12 9.64
CA CYS A 25 9.50 -9.81 10.42
C CYS A 25 9.15 -8.92 11.62
N THR A 26 9.76 -9.23 12.75
CA THR A 26 9.93 -8.32 13.88
C THR A 26 11.37 -7.79 13.87
N GLU A 27 11.76 -7.01 14.88
CA GLU A 27 13.14 -6.51 15.02
C GLU A 27 14.17 -7.65 15.05
N ASP A 28 13.83 -8.76 15.72
CA ASP A 28 14.80 -9.82 16.03
C ASP A 28 14.51 -11.14 15.33
N SER A 29 13.26 -11.38 14.94
CA SER A 29 12.79 -12.70 14.51
C SER A 29 11.86 -12.63 13.31
N ILE A 30 11.82 -13.73 12.54
CA ILE A 30 10.84 -13.93 11.46
C ILE A 30 9.83 -14.97 11.91
N TYR A 31 8.55 -14.64 11.79
CA TYR A 31 7.44 -15.51 12.14
C TYR A 31 6.75 -15.97 10.86
N PHE A 32 6.46 -17.26 10.77
CA PHE A 32 5.71 -17.82 9.65
C PHE A 32 4.48 -18.56 10.15
N THR A 33 3.38 -18.39 9.42
CA THR A 33 2.16 -19.17 9.64
C THR A 33 2.21 -20.48 8.85
N THR A 34 1.46 -21.48 9.31
CA THR A 34 1.32 -22.78 8.65
C THR A 34 -0.16 -23.13 8.43
N ASP A 35 -0.44 -24.21 7.71
CA ASP A 35 -1.79 -24.78 7.58
C ASP A 35 -2.32 -25.42 8.88
N THR A 36 -1.44 -25.53 9.89
CA THR A 36 -1.75 -26.03 11.21
C THR A 36 -1.76 -24.90 12.25
N LYS A 37 -2.09 -25.24 13.50
CA LYS A 37 -2.05 -24.33 14.64
C LYS A 37 -0.62 -24.10 15.17
N VAL A 38 0.33 -23.92 14.26
CA VAL A 38 1.75 -23.77 14.57
C VAL A 38 2.28 -22.54 13.86
N ILE A 39 2.97 -21.70 14.63
CA ILE A 39 3.81 -20.62 14.15
C ILE A 39 5.26 -21.08 14.19
N VAL A 40 5.96 -20.91 13.08
CA VAL A 40 7.39 -21.22 12.96
C VAL A 40 8.17 -19.94 13.14
N ILE A 41 9.09 -19.90 14.11
CA ILE A 41 9.86 -18.72 14.48
C ILE A 41 11.32 -18.96 14.11
N PHE A 42 11.88 -18.09 13.30
CA PHE A 42 13.30 -18.06 12.97
C PHE A 42 13.98 -16.95 13.76
N PHE A 43 14.94 -17.31 14.60
CA PHE A 43 15.72 -16.40 15.43
C PHE A 43 17.16 -16.89 15.53
N CYS A 44 18.15 -16.05 15.24
CA CYS A 44 19.59 -16.38 15.31
C CYS A 44 19.94 -17.77 14.72
N ASN A 45 19.46 -18.08 13.50
CA ASN A 45 19.63 -19.36 12.81
C ASN A 45 19.02 -20.60 13.49
N LYS A 46 18.20 -20.40 14.54
CA LYS A 46 17.42 -21.45 15.19
C LYS A 46 15.96 -21.36 14.75
N ILE A 47 15.33 -22.52 14.69
CA ILE A 47 13.90 -22.66 14.40
C ILE A 47 13.21 -23.08 15.68
N ASN A 48 12.26 -22.28 16.12
CA ASN A 48 11.36 -22.58 17.23
C ASN A 48 9.93 -22.74 16.69
N TYR A 49 9.08 -23.39 17.48
CA TYR A 49 7.70 -23.66 17.13
C TYR A 49 6.81 -23.21 18.29
N LEU A 50 5.73 -22.51 17.97
CA LEU A 50 4.74 -22.06 18.93
C LEU A 50 3.37 -22.60 18.51
N THR A 51 2.64 -23.23 19.43
CA THR A 51 1.27 -23.68 19.19
C THR A 51 0.29 -22.56 19.49
N THR A 52 -0.73 -22.41 18.65
CA THR A 52 -1.75 -21.37 18.74
C THR A 52 -3.15 -21.96 18.87
N ASP A 53 -4.14 -21.13 19.20
CA ASP A 53 -5.53 -21.58 19.25
C ASP A 53 -6.15 -21.77 17.87
N LYS A 54 -5.64 -21.05 16.86
CA LYS A 54 -6.16 -21.01 15.50
C LYS A 54 -5.04 -21.19 14.47
N SER A 55 -5.37 -21.81 13.34
CA SER A 55 -4.48 -21.82 12.17
C SER A 55 -4.62 -20.49 11.44
N TYR A 56 -3.60 -19.64 11.55
CA TYR A 56 -3.61 -18.31 10.94
C TYR A 56 -3.20 -18.37 9.47
N SER A 57 -3.92 -17.66 8.61
CA SER A 57 -3.69 -17.61 7.17
C SER A 57 -2.87 -16.40 6.74
N LYS A 58 -3.03 -15.28 7.45
CA LYS A 58 -2.29 -14.03 7.24
C LYS A 58 -1.85 -13.47 8.57
N ILE A 59 -0.68 -12.83 8.59
CA ILE A 59 -0.13 -12.21 9.80
C ILE A 59 0.62 -10.92 9.47
N THR A 60 0.52 -9.94 10.35
CA THR A 60 1.37 -8.75 10.35
C THR A 60 1.72 -8.34 11.77
N TYR A 61 2.69 -7.45 11.93
CA TYR A 61 3.23 -7.04 13.22
C TYR A 61 3.12 -5.52 13.37
N ASP A 62 2.52 -5.11 14.47
CA ASP A 62 2.50 -3.73 14.91
C ASP A 62 3.71 -3.49 15.81
N SER A 63 4.69 -2.74 15.29
CA SER A 63 5.91 -2.42 16.03
C SER A 63 5.70 -1.41 17.15
N ASP A 64 4.64 -0.61 17.07
CA ASP A 64 4.39 0.46 18.03
C ASP A 64 3.72 -0.11 19.29
N GLU A 65 2.72 -0.98 19.11
CA GLU A 65 2.04 -1.68 20.20
C GLU A 65 2.68 -3.02 20.58
N LYS A 66 3.63 -3.51 19.78
CA LYS A 66 4.29 -4.82 19.96
C LYS A 66 3.29 -5.97 20.01
N CYS A 67 2.38 -5.98 19.05
CA CYS A 67 1.33 -6.99 18.93
C CYS A 67 1.23 -7.51 17.49
N PHE A 68 0.58 -8.65 17.30
CA PHE A 68 0.32 -9.20 15.97
C PHE A 68 -1.14 -8.99 15.58
N TYR A 69 -1.38 -8.74 14.30
CA TYR A 69 -2.71 -8.85 13.72
C TYR A 69 -2.71 -10.02 12.75
N ALA A 70 -3.72 -10.89 12.84
CA ALA A 70 -3.79 -12.09 12.01
C ALA A 70 -5.21 -12.42 11.60
N THR A 71 -5.36 -13.13 10.48
CA THR A 71 -6.65 -13.71 10.06
C THR A 71 -6.57 -15.24 10.11
N ALA A 72 -7.64 -15.92 10.50
CA ALA A 72 -7.66 -17.38 10.59
C ALA A 72 -8.09 -18.04 9.26
N LEU A 73 -7.60 -19.24 8.96
CA LEU A 73 -7.97 -19.98 7.73
C LEU A 73 -9.48 -20.19 7.56
N ASN A 74 -10.18 -20.38 8.68
CA ASN A 74 -11.62 -20.63 8.70
C ASN A 74 -12.47 -19.37 8.90
N SER A 75 -11.84 -18.19 9.10
CA SER A 75 -12.53 -16.93 9.40
C SER A 75 -12.08 -15.87 8.40
N LYS A 76 -12.86 -15.70 7.32
CA LYS A 76 -12.45 -14.87 6.18
C LYS A 76 -12.48 -13.36 6.43
N ASN A 77 -13.23 -12.91 7.44
CA ASN A 77 -13.56 -11.48 7.68
C ASN A 77 -13.25 -11.01 9.09
N LEU A 78 -12.57 -11.85 9.88
CA LEU A 78 -12.17 -11.51 11.24
C LEU A 78 -10.67 -11.25 11.28
N ILE A 79 -10.30 -10.17 11.96
CA ILE A 79 -8.92 -9.86 12.32
C ILE A 79 -8.78 -10.08 13.83
N TYR A 80 -7.80 -10.86 14.21
CA TYR A 80 -7.46 -11.13 15.60
C TYR A 80 -6.23 -10.32 15.97
N LYS A 81 -6.32 -9.55 17.05
CA LYS A 81 -5.17 -8.93 17.71
C LYS A 81 -4.60 -9.92 18.70
N LEU A 82 -3.29 -10.17 18.63
CA LEU A 82 -2.60 -11.16 19.44
C LEU A 82 -1.43 -10.53 20.18
N ASP A 83 -1.13 -11.03 21.38
CA ASP A 83 0.10 -10.67 22.09
C ASP A 83 1.34 -11.38 21.49
N LEU A 84 2.52 -11.12 22.06
CA LEU A 84 3.79 -11.75 21.63
C LEU A 84 3.83 -13.27 21.83
N SER A 85 2.96 -13.82 22.66
CA SER A 85 2.79 -15.26 22.90
C SER A 85 1.66 -15.85 22.06
N PHE A 86 1.10 -15.08 21.12
CA PHE A 86 -0.03 -15.46 20.27
C PHE A 86 -1.34 -15.77 21.03
N ASN A 87 -1.50 -15.22 22.23
CA ASN A 87 -2.80 -15.20 22.90
C ASN A 87 -3.70 -14.13 22.27
N GLU A 88 -4.97 -14.44 22.08
CA GLU A 88 -5.95 -13.50 21.53
C GLU A 88 -6.30 -12.40 22.53
N LEU A 89 -6.10 -11.15 22.12
CA LEU A 89 -6.45 -9.94 22.89
C LEU A 89 -7.79 -9.36 22.44
N GLU A 90 -8.05 -9.37 21.13
CA GLU A 90 -9.23 -8.75 20.53
C GLU A 90 -9.60 -9.44 19.22
N CYS A 91 -10.89 -9.39 18.86
CA CYS A 91 -11.42 -9.86 17.59
C CYS A 91 -12.24 -8.75 16.92
N ILE A 92 -11.83 -8.38 15.70
CA ILE A 92 -12.40 -7.30 14.90
C ILE A 92 -13.17 -7.91 13.73
N ASP A 93 -14.46 -7.61 13.62
CA ASP A 93 -15.31 -8.00 12.50
C ASP A 93 -15.50 -6.85 11.51
N ILE A 94 -15.06 -7.06 10.27
CA ILE A 94 -15.09 -6.05 9.20
C ILE A 94 -16.37 -6.18 8.34
N CYS A 95 -17.23 -7.18 8.57
CA CYS A 95 -18.45 -7.37 7.79
C CYS A 95 -19.56 -6.35 8.06
N ASN A 96 -19.46 -5.55 9.12
CA ASN A 96 -20.51 -4.59 9.48
C ASN A 96 -20.52 -3.32 8.61
N THR A 97 -19.59 -3.18 7.67
CA THR A 97 -19.58 -2.06 6.72
C THR A 97 -20.11 -2.51 5.36
N ALA A 98 -21.14 -1.84 4.83
CA ALA A 98 -21.73 -2.17 3.52
C ALA A 98 -20.72 -2.18 2.35
N GLU A 99 -19.59 -1.48 2.51
CA GLU A 99 -18.49 -1.36 1.54
C GLU A 99 -17.21 -2.12 1.96
N GLY A 100 -17.27 -2.96 3.00
CA GLY A 100 -16.08 -3.62 3.55
C GLY A 100 -15.58 -4.83 2.76
N PRO A 101 -14.34 -5.29 3.04
CA PRO A 101 -13.78 -6.48 2.40
C PRO A 101 -14.63 -7.71 2.73
N LYS A 102 -15.04 -8.45 1.69
CA LYS A 102 -15.82 -9.69 1.85
C LYS A 102 -14.99 -10.90 2.24
N VAL A 103 -13.68 -10.86 1.95
CA VAL A 103 -12.65 -11.86 2.27
C VAL A 103 -11.32 -11.14 2.34
N ILE A 104 -10.62 -11.23 3.47
CA ILE A 104 -9.28 -10.65 3.62
C ILE A 104 -8.26 -11.58 2.94
N LYS A 105 -7.70 -11.13 1.82
CA LYS A 105 -6.65 -11.85 1.08
C LYS A 105 -5.25 -11.54 1.57
N SER A 106 -5.04 -10.32 2.06
CA SER A 106 -3.77 -9.90 2.63
C SER A 106 -3.97 -8.80 3.66
N LEU A 107 -3.03 -8.72 4.58
CA LEU A 107 -3.01 -7.83 5.72
C LEU A 107 -1.57 -7.30 5.88
N SER A 108 -1.41 -6.00 6.13
CA SER A 108 -0.14 -5.41 6.54
C SER A 108 -0.36 -4.24 7.48
N TYR A 109 0.41 -4.15 8.56
CA TYR A 109 0.46 -2.94 9.37
C TYR A 109 1.23 -1.84 8.64
N ASP A 110 0.62 -0.67 8.55
CA ASP A 110 1.24 0.55 8.04
C ASP A 110 1.62 1.43 9.23
N LYS A 111 2.90 1.36 9.59
CA LYS A 111 3.48 2.12 10.70
C LYS A 111 3.38 3.63 10.50
N TYR A 112 3.48 4.10 9.25
CA TYR A 112 3.47 5.54 8.96
C TYR A 112 2.09 6.14 9.23
N ASN A 113 1.05 5.46 8.76
CA ASN A 113 -0.33 5.91 8.93
C ASN A 113 -1.02 5.36 10.19
N LYS A 114 -0.36 4.47 10.95
CA LYS A 114 -0.88 3.78 12.14
C LYS A 114 -2.22 3.08 11.88
N CYS A 115 -2.26 2.30 10.80
CA CYS A 115 -3.45 1.60 10.37
C CYS A 115 -3.12 0.23 9.78
N LEU A 116 -4.11 -0.63 9.63
CA LEU A 116 -3.99 -1.85 8.85
C LEU A 116 -4.34 -1.58 7.39
N VAL A 117 -3.50 -2.02 6.47
CA VAL A 117 -3.82 -2.11 5.05
C VAL A 117 -4.33 -3.51 4.77
N LEU A 118 -5.47 -3.60 4.10
CA LEU A 118 -6.15 -4.83 3.75
C LEU A 118 -6.32 -4.91 2.24
N SER A 119 -6.38 -6.12 1.70
CA SER A 119 -6.83 -6.34 0.32
C SER A 119 -7.86 -7.45 0.26
N ASP A 120 -8.89 -7.28 -0.55
CA ASP A 120 -9.77 -8.37 -0.97
C ASP A 120 -9.56 -8.68 -2.47
N TYR A 121 -10.56 -9.28 -3.13
CA TYR A 121 -10.47 -9.56 -4.57
C TYR A 121 -10.52 -8.30 -5.45
N ASP A 122 -11.21 -7.27 -4.99
CA ASP A 122 -11.68 -6.14 -5.80
C ASP A 122 -11.08 -4.80 -5.35
N TYR A 123 -10.67 -4.67 -4.10
CA TYR A 123 -10.23 -3.42 -3.49
C TYR A 123 -9.07 -3.60 -2.50
N MET A 124 -8.38 -2.50 -2.24
CA MET A 124 -7.53 -2.33 -1.06
C MET A 124 -8.16 -1.33 -0.10
N PHE A 125 -7.98 -1.54 1.19
CA PHE A 125 -8.58 -0.73 2.26
C PHE A 125 -7.55 -0.32 3.29
N LYS A 126 -7.77 0.81 3.96
CA LYS A 126 -7.16 1.16 5.25
C LYS A 126 -8.19 0.98 6.36
N LEU A 127 -7.82 0.25 7.40
CA LEU A 127 -8.58 0.11 8.63
C LEU A 127 -7.81 0.82 9.75
N TYR A 128 -8.36 1.92 10.23
CA TYR A 128 -7.86 2.64 11.39
C TYR A 128 -8.46 1.99 12.64
N ILE A 129 -7.64 1.25 13.38
CA ILE A 129 -8.08 0.43 14.53
C ILE A 129 -8.68 1.32 15.64
N ASN A 130 -8.08 2.49 15.91
CA ASN A 130 -8.47 3.37 17.01
C ASN A 130 -9.93 3.83 16.98
N ASN A 131 -10.47 4.06 15.78
CA ASN A 131 -11.83 4.55 15.57
C ASN A 131 -12.65 3.61 14.67
N MET A 132 -12.14 2.41 14.41
CA MET A 132 -12.75 1.39 13.56
C MET A 132 -13.19 1.92 12.18
N THR A 133 -12.47 2.91 11.64
CA THR A 133 -12.80 3.53 10.36
C THR A 133 -12.15 2.76 9.21
N LEU A 134 -12.98 2.34 8.26
CA LEU A 134 -12.54 1.66 7.04
C LEU A 134 -12.62 2.63 5.84
N ILE A 135 -11.53 2.77 5.10
CA ILE A 135 -11.44 3.62 3.91
C ILE A 135 -11.01 2.77 2.72
N THR A 136 -11.77 2.82 1.64
CA THR A 136 -11.40 2.21 0.36
C THR A 136 -10.29 3.03 -0.29
N LEU A 137 -9.13 2.41 -0.54
CA LEU A 137 -7.97 3.08 -1.15
C LEU A 137 -8.07 3.14 -2.67
N CYS A 138 -8.28 1.99 -3.29
CA CYS A 138 -8.34 1.86 -4.73
C CYS A 138 -8.94 0.53 -5.15
N ARG A 139 -9.43 0.48 -6.39
CA ARG A 139 -9.93 -0.74 -7.03
C ARG A 139 -8.80 -1.52 -7.71
N ASN A 140 -8.82 -2.84 -7.55
CA ASN A 140 -7.89 -3.81 -8.11
C ASN A 140 -8.20 -4.12 -9.59
N GLU A 141 -8.28 -3.10 -10.46
CA GLU A 141 -8.76 -3.28 -11.84
C GLU A 141 -7.82 -4.10 -12.73
N LYS A 142 -6.51 -4.07 -12.47
CA LYS A 142 -5.47 -4.75 -13.28
C LYS A 142 -4.64 -5.78 -12.53
N PHE A 143 -4.59 -5.67 -11.21
CA PHE A 143 -3.73 -6.49 -10.36
C PHE A 143 -4.55 -6.95 -9.17
N ASN A 144 -4.69 -8.27 -9.00
CA ASN A 144 -5.37 -8.86 -7.85
C ASN A 144 -4.31 -9.28 -6.83
N PRO A 145 -3.97 -8.39 -5.86
CA PRO A 145 -2.93 -8.66 -4.91
C PRO A 145 -3.32 -9.83 -3.99
N TYR A 146 -2.39 -10.76 -3.78
CA TYR A 146 -2.57 -11.88 -2.83
C TYR A 146 -1.64 -11.77 -1.61
N SER A 147 -0.68 -10.85 -1.67
CA SER A 147 0.17 -10.45 -0.56
C SER A 147 0.50 -8.97 -0.73
N ILE A 148 0.41 -8.22 0.36
CA ILE A 148 0.73 -6.80 0.43
C ILE A 148 1.67 -6.55 1.61
N TYR A 149 2.49 -5.51 1.51
CA TYR A 149 3.35 -5.06 2.60
C TYR A 149 3.50 -3.55 2.55
N SER A 150 3.23 -2.88 3.67
CA SER A 150 3.35 -1.44 3.82
C SER A 150 4.73 -1.08 4.33
N ILE A 151 5.40 -0.15 3.65
CA ILE A 151 6.70 0.40 4.03
C ILE A 151 6.69 1.91 3.79
N GLU A 152 6.81 2.69 4.87
CA GLU A 152 6.73 4.16 4.80
C GLU A 152 5.48 4.61 4.03
N ASN A 153 5.64 5.32 2.90
CA ASN A 153 4.56 5.81 2.05
C ASN A 153 4.23 4.87 0.87
N LEU A 154 4.80 3.67 0.85
CA LEU A 154 4.68 2.69 -0.23
C LEU A 154 3.89 1.47 0.22
N ILE A 155 3.05 0.96 -0.68
CA ILE A 155 2.41 -0.35 -0.56
C ILE A 155 3.00 -1.24 -1.64
N LEU A 156 3.72 -2.27 -1.21
CA LEU A 156 4.21 -3.33 -2.07
C LEU A 156 3.12 -4.38 -2.22
N SER A 157 2.92 -4.90 -3.42
CA SER A 157 1.92 -5.93 -3.68
C SER A 157 2.41 -7.00 -4.64
N LEU A 158 2.23 -8.26 -4.25
CA LEU A 158 2.43 -9.40 -5.13
C LEU A 158 1.13 -9.75 -5.83
N SER A 159 1.20 -9.83 -7.16
CA SER A 159 0.08 -10.20 -8.02
C SER A 159 0.48 -11.32 -8.96
N ARG A 160 -0.50 -12.13 -9.36
CA ARG A 160 -0.31 -13.20 -10.35
C ARG A 160 -1.08 -12.84 -11.60
N ASN A 161 -0.36 -12.65 -12.70
CA ASN A 161 -0.96 -12.61 -14.03
C ASN A 161 -0.94 -14.03 -14.63
N LYS A 162 -1.64 -14.25 -15.74
CA LYS A 162 -1.86 -15.60 -16.33
C LYS A 162 -0.59 -16.46 -16.35
N ASN A 163 0.55 -15.88 -16.74
CA ASN A 163 1.80 -16.61 -16.98
C ASN A 163 3.01 -16.13 -16.16
N TYR A 164 2.87 -15.12 -15.30
CA TYR A 164 3.99 -14.56 -14.55
C TYR A 164 3.53 -13.90 -13.25
N PHE A 165 4.46 -13.80 -12.31
CA PHE A 165 4.26 -13.06 -11.06
C PHE A 165 4.80 -11.66 -11.21
N THR A 166 4.12 -10.71 -10.57
CA THR A 166 4.55 -9.32 -10.53
C THR A 166 4.64 -8.83 -9.11
N LEU A 167 5.59 -7.93 -8.90
CA LEU A 167 5.65 -7.06 -7.74
C LEU A 167 5.28 -5.66 -8.21
N ASN A 168 4.18 -5.14 -7.69
CA ASN A 168 3.73 -3.77 -7.94
C ASN A 168 4.03 -2.93 -6.71
N ILE A 169 4.40 -1.68 -6.95
CA ILE A 169 4.60 -0.68 -5.91
C ILE A 169 3.49 0.36 -6.09
N THR A 170 2.88 0.77 -5.00
CA THR A 170 1.89 1.84 -5.01
C THR A 170 2.39 2.94 -4.09
N GLU A 171 2.55 4.14 -4.62
CA GLU A 171 2.93 5.34 -3.88
C GLU A 171 1.81 6.35 -3.99
N LYS A 172 1.32 6.89 -2.85
CA LYS A 172 0.22 7.89 -2.83
C LYS A 172 -0.95 7.51 -3.77
N TYR A 173 -1.31 6.23 -3.78
CA TYR A 173 -2.40 5.65 -4.58
C TYR A 173 -2.19 5.62 -6.11
N ARG A 174 -1.00 6.01 -6.59
CA ARG A 174 -0.60 5.81 -7.99
C ARG A 174 0.17 4.50 -8.13
N SER A 175 -0.28 3.64 -9.05
CA SER A 175 0.47 2.44 -9.42
C SER A 175 1.78 2.83 -10.10
N LEU A 176 2.89 2.47 -9.49
CA LEU A 176 4.23 2.60 -10.06
C LEU A 176 4.54 1.43 -11.02
N PRO A 177 5.61 1.52 -11.83
CA PRO A 177 5.94 0.47 -12.79
C PRO A 177 6.12 -0.90 -12.13
N VAL A 178 5.66 -1.91 -12.87
CA VAL A 178 5.52 -3.29 -12.39
C VAL A 178 6.79 -4.08 -12.65
N CYS A 179 7.34 -4.71 -11.62
CA CYS A 179 8.49 -5.61 -11.77
C CYS A 179 8.02 -7.05 -12.02
N LYS A 180 8.46 -7.66 -13.12
CA LYS A 180 8.25 -9.09 -13.38
C LYS A 180 9.22 -9.90 -12.52
N LEU A 181 8.70 -10.88 -11.80
CA LEU A 181 9.49 -11.76 -10.96
C LEU A 181 9.98 -12.99 -11.74
N PRO A 182 11.13 -13.59 -11.35
CA PRO A 182 11.63 -14.82 -11.95
C PRO A 182 10.61 -15.96 -11.95
N LYS A 183 10.56 -16.73 -13.05
CA LYS A 183 9.56 -17.79 -13.28
C LYS A 183 9.86 -19.12 -12.58
N ASN A 184 11.06 -19.29 -12.04
CA ASN A 184 11.50 -20.52 -11.37
C ASN A 184 10.88 -20.71 -9.98
N PHE A 185 10.17 -19.69 -9.47
CA PHE A 185 9.52 -19.73 -8.18
C PHE A 185 8.03 -19.39 -8.28
N ARG A 186 7.26 -20.00 -7.39
CA ARG A 186 5.93 -19.53 -7.02
C ARG A 186 6.05 -18.73 -5.72
N TYR A 187 5.75 -17.43 -5.79
CA TYR A 187 5.81 -16.53 -4.64
C TYR A 187 4.54 -16.70 -3.79
N LYS A 188 4.71 -16.76 -2.47
CA LYS A 188 3.64 -16.94 -1.48
C LYS A 188 3.29 -15.63 -0.79
N ALA A 189 4.30 -14.95 -0.23
CA ALA A 189 4.10 -13.79 0.62
C ALA A 189 5.32 -12.87 0.69
N ILE A 190 5.09 -11.55 0.77
CA ILE A 190 6.07 -10.57 1.21
C ILE A 190 6.15 -10.66 2.73
N ILE A 191 7.33 -10.95 3.26
CA ILE A 191 7.56 -11.18 4.71
C ILE A 191 8.00 -9.89 5.39
N CYS A 192 8.93 -9.18 4.76
CA CYS A 192 9.26 -7.82 5.14
C CYS A 192 9.94 -7.06 4.00
N ALA A 193 9.93 -5.74 4.11
CA ALA A 193 10.68 -4.84 3.27
C ALA A 193 11.35 -3.76 4.12
N TYR A 194 12.52 -3.31 3.69
CA TYR A 194 13.27 -2.22 4.33
C TYR A 194 14.09 -1.44 3.32
N ASN A 195 14.30 -0.16 3.62
CA ASN A 195 15.11 0.73 2.81
C ASN A 195 16.59 0.57 3.12
N LYS A 196 17.41 0.47 2.07
CA LYS A 196 18.87 0.42 2.12
C LYS A 196 19.46 1.44 1.15
N LYS A 197 19.73 2.65 1.64
CA LYS A 197 20.22 3.78 0.84
C LYS A 197 19.27 4.12 -0.32
N THR A 198 19.60 3.70 -1.54
CA THR A 198 18.82 3.94 -2.77
C THR A 198 18.06 2.70 -3.26
N GLU A 199 18.03 1.65 -2.43
CA GLU A 199 17.41 0.37 -2.76
C GLU A 199 16.34 0.00 -1.73
N ILE A 200 15.25 -0.60 -2.19
CA ILE A 200 14.30 -1.29 -1.33
C ILE A 200 14.66 -2.78 -1.37
N CYS A 201 14.99 -3.35 -0.22
CA CYS A 201 15.21 -4.78 -0.06
C CYS A 201 13.91 -5.43 0.41
N ILE A 202 13.48 -6.50 -0.26
CA ILE A 202 12.20 -7.16 -0.03
C ILE A 202 12.44 -8.64 0.15
N ASN A 203 12.08 -9.16 1.33
CA ASN A 203 12.13 -10.58 1.65
C ASN A 203 10.79 -11.22 1.31
N ILE A 204 10.83 -12.24 0.45
CA ILE A 204 9.65 -12.91 -0.10
C ILE A 204 9.76 -14.40 0.15
N LEU A 205 8.73 -14.98 0.77
CA LEU A 205 8.57 -16.42 0.85
C LEU A 205 8.13 -16.96 -0.52
N ALA A 206 8.86 -17.94 -1.02
CA ALA A 206 8.58 -18.57 -2.30
C ALA A 206 8.79 -20.09 -2.24
N ILE A 207 8.28 -20.80 -3.25
CA ILE A 207 8.45 -22.24 -3.40
C ILE A 207 8.96 -22.56 -4.81
N ASP A 208 9.95 -23.44 -4.91
CA ASP A 208 10.49 -23.88 -6.19
C ASP A 208 9.69 -25.04 -6.81
N CYS A 209 10.09 -25.47 -8.02
CA CYS A 209 9.48 -26.60 -8.71
C CYS A 209 9.63 -27.96 -8.00
N LYS A 210 10.52 -28.06 -6.99
CA LYS A 210 10.73 -29.26 -6.17
C LYS A 210 9.96 -29.19 -4.85
N ASN A 211 9.04 -28.23 -4.71
CA ASN A 211 8.27 -27.96 -3.49
C ASN A 211 9.14 -27.61 -2.27
N ILE A 212 10.30 -27.00 -2.49
CA ILE A 212 11.19 -26.52 -1.43
C ILE A 212 10.88 -25.06 -1.18
N GLU A 213 10.76 -24.70 0.10
CA GLU A 213 10.50 -23.33 0.53
C GLU A 213 11.80 -22.53 0.61
N HIS A 214 11.72 -21.29 0.13
CA HIS A 214 12.83 -20.38 -0.04
C HIS A 214 12.43 -19.02 0.53
N LEU A 215 13.37 -18.38 1.24
CA LEU A 215 13.30 -16.97 1.54
C LEU A 215 14.18 -16.24 0.53
N ILE A 216 13.54 -15.48 -0.36
CA ILE A 216 14.19 -14.78 -1.46
C ILE A 216 14.26 -13.29 -1.11
N THR A 217 15.45 -12.71 -1.14
CA THR A 217 15.63 -11.27 -1.01
C THR A 217 15.80 -10.64 -2.38
N ILE A 218 14.90 -9.72 -2.72
CA ILE A 218 14.94 -8.94 -3.96
C ILE A 218 15.32 -7.51 -3.60
N SER A 219 16.36 -6.99 -4.25
CA SER A 219 16.73 -5.59 -4.14
C SER A 219 16.25 -4.81 -5.36
N ILE A 220 15.47 -3.76 -5.12
CA ILE A 220 14.95 -2.86 -6.15
C ILE A 220 15.69 -1.54 -6.04
N LYS A 221 16.40 -1.14 -7.09
CA LYS A 221 16.90 0.23 -7.19
C LYS A 221 15.74 1.17 -7.45
N LEU A 222 15.56 2.12 -6.55
CA LEU A 222 14.83 3.34 -6.86
C LEU A 222 15.73 4.07 -7.85
N LYS A 223 15.40 4.04 -9.15
CA LYS A 223 16.06 4.98 -10.05
C LYS A 223 15.68 6.37 -9.57
N ASP A 224 16.69 7.18 -9.27
CA ASP A 224 16.53 8.63 -9.35
C ASP A 224 15.93 8.96 -10.71
N LYS A 225 15.24 10.09 -10.78
CA LYS A 225 14.44 10.53 -11.94
C LYS A 225 15.09 10.17 -13.27
N PRO A 226 14.29 9.97 -14.35
CA PRO A 226 14.85 9.93 -15.69
C PRO A 226 15.87 11.06 -15.78
N ASP A 227 17.12 10.72 -16.06
CA ASP A 227 18.13 11.70 -16.41
C ASP A 227 17.42 12.59 -17.43
N CYS A 228 17.24 13.86 -17.06
CA CYS A 228 16.86 14.85 -18.04
C CYS A 228 17.87 14.68 -19.17
N ASP A 229 17.38 14.53 -20.42
CA ASP A 229 18.25 14.39 -21.59
C ASP A 229 19.47 15.30 -21.45
N ASP A 230 20.63 14.77 -21.83
CA ASP A 230 21.98 15.38 -21.69
C ASP A 230 22.14 16.81 -22.27
N ASN A 231 21.05 17.43 -22.75
CA ASN A 231 20.95 18.85 -23.10
C ASN A 231 20.52 19.77 -21.95
N CYS A 232 20.30 19.24 -20.75
CA CYS A 232 20.14 20.02 -19.52
C CYS A 232 21.52 20.55 -19.07
N ASN A 233 22.02 21.59 -19.73
CA ASN A 233 23.24 22.31 -19.32
C ASN A 233 23.03 23.05 -17.99
N THR A 234 23.11 22.32 -16.87
CA THR A 234 23.42 22.92 -15.57
C THR A 234 24.16 21.89 -14.72
N ASP A 235 25.49 21.95 -14.78
CA ASP A 235 26.38 21.54 -13.69
C ASP A 235 26.07 22.43 -12.46
N ASN A 236 25.01 22.11 -11.73
CA ASN A 236 24.78 22.38 -10.30
C ASN A 236 23.27 22.29 -9.96
N SER A 237 22.95 21.38 -9.03
CA SER A 237 21.76 21.30 -8.18
C SER A 237 20.37 21.50 -8.82
N GLU A 238 19.59 20.40 -8.84
CA GLU A 238 18.13 20.36 -8.95
C GLU A 238 17.50 21.01 -10.20
N CYS A 239 17.27 20.18 -11.22
CA CYS A 239 16.45 20.49 -12.39
C CYS A 239 15.12 21.18 -12.03
N LYS A 240 14.81 22.33 -12.67
CA LYS A 240 13.58 23.12 -12.49
C LYS A 240 12.30 22.30 -12.68
N CYS A 241 12.34 21.31 -13.57
CA CYS A 241 11.24 20.38 -13.84
C CYS A 241 10.95 19.45 -12.64
N LEU A 242 11.97 19.13 -11.85
CA LEU A 242 11.85 18.34 -10.63
C LEU A 242 11.23 19.15 -9.49
N LYS A 243 11.57 20.43 -9.34
CA LYS A 243 10.92 21.35 -8.39
C LYS A 243 9.43 21.51 -8.67
N ASN A 244 9.05 21.71 -9.93
CA ASN A 244 7.65 21.87 -10.31
C ASN A 244 6.83 20.60 -10.05
N ARG A 245 7.35 19.41 -10.39
CA ARG A 245 6.66 18.13 -10.09
C ARG A 245 6.48 17.90 -8.59
N ASN A 246 7.52 18.14 -7.80
CA ASN A 246 7.43 17.95 -6.35
C ASN A 246 6.47 18.96 -5.71
N ALA A 247 6.49 20.22 -6.17
CA ALA A 247 5.55 21.25 -5.70
C ALA A 247 4.09 20.91 -6.02
N ILE A 248 3.81 20.42 -7.24
CA ILE A 248 2.46 19.96 -7.62
C ILE A 248 2.02 18.78 -6.74
N ASN A 249 2.89 17.79 -6.54
CA ASN A 249 2.59 16.62 -5.69
C ASN A 249 2.31 17.03 -4.24
N ASN A 250 3.12 17.93 -3.68
CA ASN A 250 2.93 18.44 -2.32
C ASN A 250 1.62 19.24 -2.20
N ALA A 251 1.24 19.98 -3.24
CA ALA A 251 -0.03 20.70 -3.27
C ALA A 251 -1.23 19.76 -3.31
N ILE A 252 -1.19 18.70 -4.14
CA ILE A 252 -2.24 17.67 -4.19
C ILE A 252 -2.35 16.94 -2.84
N GLU A 253 -1.21 16.60 -2.22
CA GLU A 253 -1.18 15.97 -0.89
C GLU A 253 -1.78 16.88 0.18
N SER A 254 -1.44 18.17 0.17
CA SER A 254 -2.03 19.15 1.07
C SER A 254 -3.55 19.25 0.89
N ILE A 255 -4.05 19.20 -0.35
CA ILE A 255 -5.49 19.20 -0.63
C ILE A 255 -6.12 17.93 -0.02
N ALA A 256 -5.58 16.74 -0.31
CA ALA A 256 -6.11 15.48 0.21
C ALA A 256 -6.16 15.40 1.75
N LEU A 257 -5.16 15.97 2.44
CA LEU A 257 -5.16 16.07 3.91
C LEU A 257 -6.29 16.98 4.41
N ILE A 258 -6.54 18.10 3.73
CA ILE A 258 -7.63 19.03 4.08
C ILE A 258 -8.99 18.37 3.83
N GLU A 259 -9.19 17.69 2.69
CA GLU A 259 -10.41 16.92 2.38
C GLU A 259 -10.73 15.91 3.50
N THR A 260 -9.70 15.19 3.98
CA THR A 260 -9.84 14.23 5.08
C THR A 260 -10.27 14.92 6.38
N ALA A 261 -9.69 16.08 6.69
CA ALA A 261 -10.07 16.86 7.86
C ALA A 261 -11.50 17.42 7.76
N LEU A 262 -11.93 17.88 6.58
CA LEU A 262 -13.29 18.36 6.33
C LEU A 262 -14.33 17.25 6.50
N SER A 263 -14.03 16.03 6.05
CA SER A 263 -14.87 14.84 6.29
C SER A 263 -15.07 14.57 7.79
N HIS A 264 -14.00 14.66 8.59
CA HIS A 264 -14.11 14.53 10.05
C HIS A 264 -14.98 15.62 10.69
N ILE A 265 -14.87 16.88 10.23
CA ILE A 265 -15.70 17.98 10.72
C ILE A 265 -17.18 17.73 10.39
N LEU A 266 -17.49 17.33 9.15
CA LEU A 266 -18.86 17.05 8.73
C LEU A 266 -19.46 15.89 9.52
N ASN A 267 -18.71 14.82 9.76
CA ASN A 267 -19.15 13.71 10.61
C ASN A 267 -19.42 14.17 12.05
N ALA A 268 -18.54 14.98 12.63
CA ALA A 268 -18.72 15.52 13.99
C ALA A 268 -19.96 16.43 14.10
N GLU A 269 -20.22 17.30 13.13
CA GLU A 269 -21.44 18.11 13.10
C GLU A 269 -22.69 17.25 12.86
N GLY A 270 -22.58 16.15 12.09
CA GLY A 270 -23.64 15.16 11.93
C GLY A 270 -24.01 14.46 13.24
N GLU A 271 -23.01 13.99 14.00
CA GLU A 271 -23.23 13.41 15.33
C GLU A 271 -23.82 14.42 16.32
N LYS A 272 -23.34 15.67 16.27
CA LYS A 272 -23.86 16.77 17.10
C LYS A 272 -25.33 17.06 16.78
N LEU A 273 -25.72 17.03 15.51
CA LEU A 273 -27.12 17.16 15.09
C LEU A 273 -27.97 16.04 15.68
N GLN A 274 -27.54 14.78 15.51
CA GLN A 274 -28.26 13.61 16.01
C GLN A 274 -28.44 13.66 17.53
N LYS A 275 -27.36 13.96 18.27
CA LYS A 275 -27.40 14.10 19.74
C LYS A 275 -28.31 15.25 20.17
N GLY A 276 -28.22 16.40 19.50
CA GLY A 276 -29.05 17.54 19.81
C GLY A 276 -30.55 17.28 19.59
N ILE A 277 -30.91 16.54 18.54
CA ILE A 277 -32.30 16.07 18.31
C ILE A 277 -32.77 15.18 19.47
N SER A 278 -31.92 14.30 19.99
CA SER A 278 -32.28 13.42 21.10
C SER A 278 -32.36 14.09 22.48
N CYS A 279 -31.69 15.22 22.66
CA CYS A 279 -31.53 15.86 23.97
C CYS A 279 -32.27 17.20 24.13
N ALA A 280 -32.73 17.82 23.04
CA ALA A 280 -33.38 19.12 23.10
C ALA A 280 -34.76 19.01 23.79
N ASN A 281 -34.98 19.88 24.78
CA ASN A 281 -36.26 19.95 25.48
C ASN A 281 -37.21 20.97 24.84
N TYR A 282 -36.65 21.90 24.05
CA TYR A 282 -37.39 22.98 23.42
C TYR A 282 -37.00 23.20 21.96
N VAL A 283 -37.97 23.63 21.15
CA VAL A 283 -37.78 23.86 19.71
C VAL A 283 -36.72 24.93 19.42
N TYR A 284 -36.58 25.95 20.29
CA TYR A 284 -35.57 26.99 20.07
C TYR A 284 -34.13 26.45 20.12
N GLU A 285 -33.86 25.42 20.94
CA GLU A 285 -32.54 24.78 21.05
C GLU A 285 -32.18 24.05 19.75
N LEU A 286 -33.17 23.43 19.10
CA LEU A 286 -32.99 22.79 17.79
C LEU A 286 -32.74 23.82 16.69
N ILE A 287 -33.41 24.97 16.74
CA ILE A 287 -33.19 26.05 15.77
C ILE A 287 -31.78 26.63 15.93
N GLU A 288 -31.34 26.88 17.17
CA GLU A 288 -29.97 27.37 17.43
C GLU A 288 -28.91 26.37 17.00
N LEU A 289 -29.13 25.08 17.29
CA LEU A 289 -28.27 24.00 16.86
C LEU A 289 -28.17 23.92 15.33
N ASN A 290 -29.30 23.95 14.63
CA ASN A 290 -29.35 23.92 13.17
C ASN A 290 -28.60 25.13 12.58
N ASN A 291 -28.84 26.33 13.11
CA ASN A 291 -28.12 27.54 12.68
C ASN A 291 -26.61 27.44 12.92
N SER A 292 -26.17 26.81 14.01
CA SER A 292 -24.75 26.56 14.26
C SER A 292 -24.14 25.61 13.23
N ILE A 293 -24.83 24.51 12.93
CA ILE A 293 -24.36 23.49 11.98
C ILE A 293 -24.35 24.05 10.56
N GLU A 294 -25.40 24.77 10.16
CA GLU A 294 -25.51 25.43 8.86
C GLU A 294 -24.35 26.41 8.63
N LYS A 295 -23.95 27.17 9.66
CA LYS A 295 -22.75 28.02 9.61
C LYS A 295 -21.46 27.22 9.39
N THR A 296 -21.31 26.07 10.04
CA THR A 296 -20.14 25.19 9.82
C THR A 296 -20.15 24.63 8.40
N ILE A 297 -21.29 24.10 7.94
CA ILE A 297 -21.45 23.57 6.58
C ILE A 297 -21.13 24.65 5.54
N THR A 298 -21.65 25.87 5.71
CA THR A 298 -21.37 27.00 4.80
C THR A 298 -19.87 27.31 4.71
N LYS A 299 -19.16 27.26 5.84
CA LYS A 299 -17.70 27.45 5.86
C LYS A 299 -16.98 26.31 5.15
N VAL A 300 -17.39 25.06 5.38
CA VAL A 300 -16.85 23.88 4.70
C VAL A 300 -17.06 23.99 3.19
N THR A 301 -18.28 24.32 2.74
CA THR A 301 -18.58 24.52 1.31
C THR A 301 -17.71 25.59 0.67
N ASN A 302 -17.46 26.71 1.36
CA ASN A 302 -16.57 27.76 0.85
C ASN A 302 -15.12 27.29 0.75
N LEU A 303 -14.65 26.47 1.69
CA LEU A 303 -13.32 25.85 1.62
C LEU A 303 -13.24 24.87 0.46
N GLU A 304 -14.28 24.05 0.23
CA GLU A 304 -14.35 23.11 -0.89
C GLU A 304 -14.24 23.81 -2.24
N ILE A 305 -14.95 24.93 -2.42
CA ILE A 305 -14.84 25.74 -3.64
C ILE A 305 -13.38 26.20 -3.84
N GLN A 306 -12.72 26.70 -2.79
CA GLN A 306 -11.33 27.14 -2.87
C GLN A 306 -10.34 25.99 -3.17
N LEU A 307 -10.59 24.80 -2.63
CA LEU A 307 -9.77 23.61 -2.90
C LEU A 307 -9.94 23.13 -4.34
N SER A 308 -11.19 23.12 -4.84
CA SER A 308 -11.52 22.82 -6.23
C SER A 308 -10.85 23.79 -7.20
N ASP A 309 -10.84 25.10 -6.88
CA ASP A 309 -10.16 26.11 -7.69
C ASP A 309 -8.64 25.87 -7.72
N LYS A 310 -8.02 25.62 -6.55
CA LYS A 310 -6.59 25.29 -6.47
C LYS A 310 -6.24 24.04 -7.28
N LEU A 311 -7.07 23.00 -7.20
CA LEU A 311 -6.86 21.77 -7.97
C LEU A 311 -6.96 22.02 -9.48
N SER A 312 -7.88 22.90 -9.90
CA SER A 312 -8.06 23.30 -11.29
C SER A 312 -6.84 24.06 -11.82
N SER A 313 -6.29 24.99 -11.04
CA SER A 313 -5.04 25.68 -11.39
C SER A 313 -3.84 24.73 -11.52
N LEU A 314 -3.80 23.66 -10.70
CA LEU A 314 -2.75 22.63 -10.81
C LEU A 314 -2.87 21.82 -12.11
N LYS A 315 -4.10 21.54 -12.60
CA LYS A 315 -4.31 20.82 -13.86
C LYS A 315 -3.75 21.59 -15.06
N GLU A 316 -3.89 22.92 -15.07
CA GLU A 316 -3.32 23.77 -16.12
C GLU A 316 -1.80 23.72 -16.15
N LEU A 317 -1.14 23.58 -14.99
CA LEU A 317 0.31 23.45 -14.88
C LEU A 317 0.84 22.09 -15.35
N VAL A 318 0.02 21.04 -15.28
CA VAL A 318 0.40 19.68 -15.75
C VAL A 318 0.34 19.58 -17.27
N ASN A 319 -0.52 20.35 -17.94
CA ASN A 319 -0.71 20.33 -19.40
C ASN A 319 0.33 21.16 -20.19
N ASN A 320 1.41 21.61 -19.55
CA ASN A 320 2.44 22.44 -20.18
C ASN A 320 3.46 21.53 -20.92
N PRO A 321 3.88 21.82 -22.17
CA PRO A 321 4.61 20.87 -23.04
C PRO A 321 5.93 20.34 -22.48
N CYS A 322 6.56 21.04 -21.53
CA CYS A 322 7.74 20.54 -20.82
C CYS A 322 7.49 19.30 -19.92
N PHE A 323 6.24 18.81 -19.83
CA PHE A 323 5.89 17.63 -19.04
C PHE A 323 5.89 16.30 -19.83
N ASP A 324 5.77 16.36 -21.17
CA ASP A 324 5.42 15.21 -22.03
C ASP A 324 6.47 14.81 -23.09
N GLU A 325 7.57 15.54 -23.27
CA GLU A 325 8.60 15.20 -24.30
C GLU A 325 9.47 13.96 -24.00
N CYS A 326 9.11 13.09 -23.04
CA CYS A 326 9.89 11.89 -22.72
C CYS A 326 9.23 10.56 -23.12
N ASN A 327 8.23 10.56 -24.01
CA ASN A 327 7.38 9.39 -24.20
C ASN A 327 7.43 8.65 -25.55
N ASP A 328 8.21 9.08 -26.54
CA ASP A 328 8.27 8.33 -27.82
C ASP A 328 9.70 8.18 -28.32
N LYS A 329 10.28 6.99 -28.11
CA LYS A 329 11.27 6.27 -28.96
C LYS A 329 11.98 5.17 -28.16
N CYS A 330 11.27 4.14 -27.75
CA CYS A 330 11.88 2.87 -27.33
C CYS A 330 10.90 1.75 -27.66
N ASP A 331 10.95 1.26 -28.90
CA ASP A 331 10.73 -0.14 -29.29
C ASP A 331 10.47 -0.15 -30.80
N ASP A 332 11.47 -0.55 -31.60
CA ASP A 332 11.30 -1.35 -32.82
C ASP A 332 12.69 -1.70 -33.39
N GLU A 333 13.21 -2.86 -32.98
CA GLU A 333 14.18 -3.61 -33.78
C GLU A 333 13.46 -4.18 -35.00
N HIS A 334 13.48 -3.47 -36.14
CA HIS A 334 13.33 -4.12 -37.43
C HIS A 334 14.19 -3.47 -38.52
N HIS A 335 14.93 -4.35 -39.19
CA HIS A 335 15.72 -4.14 -40.39
C HIS A 335 15.07 -3.24 -41.44
N CYS A 336 15.89 -2.36 -42.04
CA CYS A 336 15.98 -2.30 -43.50
C CYS A 336 17.35 -1.75 -43.91
N GLU A 337 18.09 -2.60 -44.61
CA GLU A 337 19.30 -2.26 -45.35
C GLU A 337 18.95 -1.46 -46.62
N THR A 338 19.86 -0.57 -47.00
CA THR A 338 20.26 -0.18 -48.37
C THR A 338 19.18 0.21 -49.40
N ASN A 339 19.20 1.45 -49.89
CA ASN A 339 19.98 1.82 -51.10
C ASN A 339 19.76 3.28 -51.50
N ASN A 340 20.78 3.80 -52.20
CA ASN A 340 20.88 5.09 -52.86
C ASN A 340 19.74 5.33 -53.88
N ASP A 341 19.41 6.60 -54.13
CA ASP A 341 19.84 7.32 -55.35
C ASP A 341 19.07 8.65 -55.52
N ASN A 342 19.87 9.73 -55.63
CA ASN A 342 19.79 10.89 -56.52
C ASN A 342 18.48 11.68 -56.78
N GLU A 343 18.62 12.99 -56.49
CA GLU A 343 18.37 14.17 -57.35
C GLU A 343 17.11 14.27 -58.23
N ILE A 344 16.40 15.40 -57.99
CA ILE A 344 15.39 16.13 -58.79
C ILE A 344 13.97 15.57 -58.77
#